data_AF-A0A0B5A3I7-F1
#
_entry.id   AF-A0A0B5A3I7-F1
#
_cell.length_a   1.000
_cell.length_b   1.000
_cell.length_c   1.000
_cell.angle_alpha   90.00
_cell.angle_beta   90.00
_cell.angle_gamma   90.00
#
_symmetry.space_group_name_H-M   'P 1'
#
loop_
_entity.id
_entity.type
_entity.pdbx_description
1 polymer ?
#
loop_
_entity_poly.entity_id
_entity_poly.type
_entity_poly.pdbx_seq_one_letter_code
_entity_poly.pdbx_strand_id
1 'polypeptide(L)'
;KEGCNVYVILLANGLQASRLLRFGDRHRIIDTRAKFIMLHDFRLFHSELHYIWRRIVNIIFIKHHNKMTGTAKGRPWFELSTVPFPNPIKGVFVPRRVDIWKNENFHYKR
;
A
#
# COMPACT_ATOMS: atom_id res chain seq x y z
N LYS A 1 -23.70 -10.26 11.36
CA LYS A 1 -22.89 -10.11 10.12
C LYS A 1 -22.05 -8.86 10.29
N GLU A 2 -20.75 -8.99 10.59
CA GLU A 2 -19.86 -7.84 10.60
C GLU A 2 -19.69 -7.36 9.16
N GLY A 3 -20.02 -6.08 8.89
CA GLY A 3 -19.77 -5.47 7.59
C GLY A 3 -18.27 -5.49 7.34
N CYS A 4 -17.80 -6.25 6.36
CA CYS A 4 -16.40 -6.23 5.97
C CYS A 4 -16.14 -4.93 5.21
N ASN A 5 -15.84 -3.85 5.94
CA ASN A 5 -15.49 -2.57 5.34
C ASN A 5 -14.15 -2.71 4.60
N VAL A 6 -14.18 -2.46 3.29
CA VAL A 6 -13.00 -2.44 2.43
C VAL A 6 -12.91 -1.09 1.74
N TYR A 7 -11.76 -0.42 1.88
CA TYR A 7 -11.43 0.80 1.16
C TYR A 7 -10.46 0.49 0.03
N VAL A 8 -10.86 0.79 -1.20
CA VAL A 8 -9.99 0.69 -2.39
C VAL A 8 -9.69 2.10 -2.87
N ILE A 9 -8.44 2.56 -2.68
CA ILE A 9 -8.01 3.91 -3.05
C ILE A 9 -7.02 3.82 -4.21
N LEU A 10 -7.51 4.11 -5.42
CA LEU A 10 -6.75 4.03 -6.68
C LEU A 10 -6.22 5.39 -7.13
N LEU A 11 -5.69 6.18 -6.20
CA LEU A 11 -5.08 7.48 -6.52
C LEU A 11 -3.64 7.29 -6.99
N ALA A 12 -3.37 7.59 -8.26
CA ALA A 12 -2.02 7.52 -8.83
C ALA A 12 -1.09 8.64 -8.32
N ASN A 13 -1.64 9.67 -7.65
CA ASN A 13 -0.87 10.77 -7.09
C ASN A 13 -0.75 10.63 -5.57
N GLY A 14 0.44 10.24 -5.09
CA GLY A 14 0.74 10.11 -3.66
C GLY A 14 0.58 11.38 -2.83
N LEU A 15 0.71 12.58 -3.41
CA LEU A 15 0.48 13.83 -2.67
C LEU A 15 -1.02 14.11 -2.45
N GLN A 16 -1.87 13.79 -3.43
CA GLN A 16 -3.32 13.89 -3.25
C GLN A 16 -3.81 12.80 -2.29
N ALA A 17 -3.28 11.58 -2.41
CA ALA A 17 -3.58 10.49 -1.50
C ALA A 17 -3.17 10.82 -0.06
N SER A 18 -2.00 11.43 0.16
CA SER A 18 -1.58 11.84 1.51
C SER A 18 -2.48 12.92 2.12
N ARG A 19 -2.91 13.90 1.31
CA ARG A 19 -3.88 14.92 1.74
C ARG A 19 -5.22 14.28 2.12
N LEU A 20 -5.73 13.36 1.31
CA LEU A 20 -6.95 12.61 1.59
C LEU A 20 -6.84 11.83 2.90
N LEU A 21 -5.74 11.11 3.11
CA LEU A 21 -5.53 10.32 4.33
C LEU A 21 -5.45 11.20 5.59
N ARG A 22 -4.73 12.34 5.51
CA ARG A 22 -4.64 13.31 6.62
C ARG A 22 -5.99 13.94 6.92
N PHE A 23 -6.73 14.35 5.89
CA PHE A 23 -8.08 14.86 6.03
C PHE A 23 -8.98 13.80 6.67
N GLY A 24 -8.83 12.55 6.22
CA GLY A 24 -9.57 11.39 6.67
C GLY A 24 -9.39 11.08 8.16
N ASP A 25 -8.13 11.05 8.60
CA ASP A 25 -7.78 10.85 10.01
C ASP A 25 -8.24 12.03 10.88
N ARG A 26 -8.06 13.29 10.42
CA ARG A 26 -8.48 14.48 11.17
C ARG A 26 -9.99 14.52 11.41
N HIS A 27 -10.80 14.15 10.42
CA HIS A 27 -12.27 14.19 10.52
C HIS A 27 -12.89 12.84 10.89
N ARG A 28 -12.07 11.82 11.19
CA ARG A 28 -12.52 10.45 11.54
C ARG A 28 -13.49 9.82 10.53
N ILE A 29 -13.34 10.16 9.24
CA ILE A 29 -14.16 9.61 8.16
C ILE A 29 -13.64 8.25 7.66
N ILE A 30 -12.40 7.90 8.00
CA ILE A 30 -11.77 6.62 7.64
C ILE A 30 -11.76 5.70 8.86
N ASP A 31 -12.36 4.53 8.72
CA ASP A 31 -12.26 3.46 9.72
C ASP A 31 -10.88 2.78 9.62
N THR A 32 -10.02 3.01 10.61
CA THR A 32 -8.66 2.46 10.63
C THR A 32 -8.61 0.95 10.82
N ARG A 33 -9.71 0.31 11.26
CA ARG A 33 -9.80 -1.15 11.44
C ARG A 33 -10.24 -1.88 10.17
N ALA A 34 -10.75 -1.15 9.18
CA ALA A 34 -11.15 -1.69 7.89
C ALA A 34 -9.95 -2.25 7.10
N LYS A 35 -10.24 -2.95 6.01
CA LYS A 35 -9.21 -3.47 5.08
C LYS A 35 -8.95 -2.44 3.98
N PHE A 36 -7.69 -2.18 3.66
CA PHE A 36 -7.29 -1.17 2.67
C PHE A 36 -6.53 -1.81 1.51
N ILE A 37 -6.80 -1.32 0.32
CA ILE A 37 -6.01 -1.59 -0.89
C ILE A 37 -5.63 -0.24 -1.48
N MET A 38 -4.33 0.02 -1.63
CA MET A 38 -3.81 1.28 -2.16
C MET A 38 -2.73 1.04 -3.22
N LEU A 39 -2.59 1.98 -4.15
CA LEU A 39 -1.42 1.99 -5.03
C LEU A 39 -0.17 2.34 -4.22
N HIS A 40 0.92 1.65 -4.51
CA HIS A 40 2.22 1.92 -3.90
C HIS A 40 2.78 3.24 -4.40
N ASP A 41 3.05 4.17 -3.49
CA ASP A 41 3.73 5.43 -3.77
C ASP A 41 4.69 5.75 -2.61
N PHE A 42 5.97 5.96 -2.92
CA PHE A 42 6.98 6.20 -1.89
C PHE A 42 6.71 7.46 -1.05
N ARG A 43 5.97 8.44 -1.59
CA ARG A 43 5.60 9.67 -0.87
C ARG A 43 4.64 9.39 0.28
N LEU A 44 3.91 8.28 0.22
CA LEU A 44 3.07 7.84 1.33
C LEU A 44 3.90 7.36 2.53
N PHE A 45 5.16 7.00 2.33
CA PHE A 45 6.03 6.43 3.37
C PHE A 45 6.88 7.47 4.11
N HIS A 46 6.67 8.75 3.83
CA HIS A 46 7.35 9.85 4.51
C HIS A 46 7.02 9.86 6.01
N SER A 47 7.97 10.32 6.84
CA SER A 47 7.86 10.44 8.31
C SER A 47 6.52 11.03 8.78
N GLU A 48 6.07 12.09 8.12
CA GLU A 48 4.83 12.81 8.39
C GLU A 48 3.55 11.97 8.28
N LEU A 49 3.60 10.78 7.67
CA LEU A 49 2.47 9.87 7.54
C LEU A 49 2.63 8.58 8.37
N HIS A 50 3.77 8.39 9.05
CA HIS A 50 4.04 7.18 9.84
C HIS A 50 2.97 6.94 10.91
N TYR A 51 2.42 8.01 11.48
CA TYR A 51 1.36 7.90 12.48
C TYR A 51 0.08 7.26 11.92
N ILE A 52 -0.24 7.48 10.63
CA ILE A 52 -1.38 6.86 9.95
C ILE A 52 -1.12 5.36 9.79
N TRP A 53 0.08 4.99 9.34
CA TRP A 53 0.45 3.59 9.11
C TRP A 53 0.61 2.77 10.38
N ARG A 54 0.86 3.42 11.53
CA ARG A 54 0.76 2.76 12.84
C ARG A 54 -0.68 2.38 13.22
N ARG A 55 -1.69 3.05 12.64
CA ARG A 55 -3.11 2.81 12.91
C ARG A 55 -3.76 1.90 11.87
N ILE A 56 -3.45 2.12 10.58
CA ILE A 56 -4.00 1.35 9.45
C ILE A 56 -3.07 0.18 9.12
N VAL A 57 -3.18 -0.89 9.89
CA VAL A 57 -2.32 -2.09 9.70
C VAL A 57 -2.82 -3.06 8.65
N ASN A 58 -4.14 -3.10 8.43
CA ASN A 58 -4.78 -4.00 7.48
C ASN A 58 -4.77 -3.42 6.05
N ILE A 59 -3.58 -3.20 5.49
CA ILE A 59 -3.41 -2.58 4.17
C ILE A 59 -2.53 -3.41 3.24
N ILE A 60 -2.91 -3.46 1.96
CA ILE A 60 -2.08 -3.95 0.87
C ILE A 60 -1.77 -2.79 -0.09
N PHE A 61 -0.49 -2.53 -0.28
CA PHE A 61 0.04 -1.67 -1.32
C PHE A 61 0.31 -2.50 -2.57
N ILE A 62 -0.17 -2.02 -3.72
CA ILE A 62 0.05 -2.65 -5.03
C ILE A 62 1.02 -1.79 -5.82
N LYS A 63 2.22 -2.32 -6.10
CA LYS A 63 3.20 -1.68 -6.97
C LYS A 63 3.20 -2.33 -8.33
N HIS A 64 2.85 -1.58 -9.36
CA HIS A 64 2.95 -2.03 -10.74
C HIS A 64 4.36 -1.82 -11.27
N HIS A 65 4.94 -2.86 -11.86
CA HIS A 65 6.24 -2.82 -12.50
C HIS A 65 6.08 -3.14 -13.99
N ASN A 66 6.31 -2.15 -14.83
CA ASN A 66 6.33 -2.32 -16.27
C ASN A 66 7.78 -2.42 -16.74
N LYS A 67 8.20 -3.59 -17.23
CA LYS A 67 9.59 -3.81 -17.65
C LYS A 67 9.74 -3.39 -19.12
N MET A 68 10.24 -2.18 -19.35
CA MET A 68 10.79 -1.78 -20.64
C MET A 68 12.29 -2.12 -20.63
N THR A 69 12.67 -3.21 -21.31
CA THR A 69 14.08 -3.53 -21.56
C THR A 69 14.31 -3.55 -23.07
N GLY A 70 14.92 -2.49 -23.60
CA GLY A 70 15.14 -2.32 -25.04
C GLY A 70 13.83 -2.15 -25.83
N THR A 71 13.77 -2.74 -27.03
CA THR A 71 12.61 -2.68 -27.94
C THR A 71 11.49 -3.67 -27.59
N ALA A 72 11.73 -4.63 -26.69
CA ALA A 72 10.73 -5.62 -26.28
C ALA A 72 10.08 -5.23 -24.95
N LYS A 73 8.75 -5.02 -24.96
CA LYS A 73 7.95 -4.87 -23.74
C LYS A 73 7.92 -6.22 -23.01
N GLY A 74 8.57 -6.31 -21.85
CA GLY A 74 8.40 -7.44 -20.95
C GLY A 74 6.99 -7.47 -20.37
N ARG A 75 6.50 -8.65 -19.98
CA ARG A 75 5.18 -8.76 -19.32
C ARG A 75 5.17 -7.96 -18.01
N PRO A 76 4.11 -7.20 -17.72
CA PRO A 76 3.98 -6.47 -16.46
C PRO A 76 3.91 -7.45 -15.29
N TRP A 77 4.35 -6.99 -14.12
CA TRP A 77 4.22 -7.73 -12.88
C TRP A 77 3.91 -6.79 -11.72
N PHE A 78 3.39 -7.34 -10.63
CA PHE A 78 2.91 -6.57 -9.50
C PHE A 78 3.57 -7.06 -8.23
N GLU A 79 3.94 -6.14 -7.36
CA GLU A 79 4.44 -6.43 -6.02
C GLU A 79 3.39 -6.00 -5.01
N LEU A 80 3.00 -6.94 -4.15
CA LEU A 80 2.12 -6.70 -3.03
C LEU A 80 2.97 -6.51 -1.78
N SER A 81 2.72 -5.42 -1.07
CA SER A 81 3.39 -5.15 0.20
C SER A 81 2.43 -4.59 1.24
N THR A 82 2.82 -4.64 2.51
CA THR A 82 2.02 -4.19 3.64
C THR A 82 2.87 -3.40 4.63
N VAL A 83 2.25 -2.79 5.63
CA VAL A 83 2.98 -2.12 6.70
C VAL A 83 3.78 -3.15 7.51
N PRO A 84 4.97 -2.79 8.02
CA PRO A 84 5.69 -3.67 8.93
C PRO A 84 4.94 -3.75 10.26
N PHE A 85 4.34 -4.92 10.54
CA PHE A 85 3.72 -5.26 11.82
C PHE A 85 4.13 -6.69 12.20
N PRO A 86 4.42 -6.98 13.49
CA PRO A 86 4.36 -6.08 14.66
C PRO A 86 5.56 -5.14 14.82
N ASN A 87 6.58 -5.21 13.94
CA ASN A 87 7.79 -4.40 14.07
C ASN A 87 7.53 -2.91 13.76
N PRO A 88 7.63 -2.00 14.76
CA PRO A 88 7.26 -0.60 14.57
C PRO A 88 8.25 0.15 13.68
N ILE A 89 7.75 1.19 13.01
CA ILE A 89 8.53 2.10 12.16
C ILE A 89 9.45 2.96 13.06
N LYS A 90 10.75 2.69 13.05
CA LYS A 90 11.74 3.38 13.93
C LYS A 90 12.27 4.70 13.37
N GLY A 91 12.15 4.93 12.05
CA GLY A 91 12.61 6.18 11.42
C GLY A 91 12.38 6.20 9.91
N VAL A 92 12.60 5.09 9.23
CA VAL A 92 12.24 4.90 7.81
C VAL A 92 11.14 3.86 7.73
N PHE A 93 10.09 4.17 6.97
CA PHE A 93 9.05 3.20 6.65
C PHE A 93 9.53 2.31 5.50
N VAL A 94 9.75 1.03 5.80
CA VAL A 94 10.06 0.01 4.80
C VAL A 94 8.89 -0.96 4.75
N PRO A 95 8.10 -0.99 3.66
CA PRO A 95 6.98 -1.91 3.56
C PRO A 95 7.47 -3.36 3.51
N ARG A 96 6.72 -4.26 4.16
CA ARG A 96 6.98 -5.70 4.11
C ARG A 96 6.35 -6.28 2.86
N ARG A 97 7.15 -6.91 1.99
CA ARG A 97 6.62 -7.63 0.82
C ARG A 97 5.76 -8.82 1.29
N VAL A 98 4.57 -8.93 0.71
CA VAL A 98 3.63 -10.04 0.90
C VAL A 98 3.81 -11.06 -0.21
N ASP A 99 3.75 -10.61 -1.46
CA ASP A 99 3.82 -11.49 -2.63
C ASP A 99 4.26 -10.71 -3.89
N ILE A 100 4.62 -11.44 -4.94
CA ILE A 100 4.82 -10.96 -6.30
C ILE A 100 3.85 -11.71 -7.21
N TRP A 101 3.01 -10.96 -7.90
CA TRP A 101 2.18 -11.49 -8.97
C TRP A 101 2.86 -11.28 -10.31
N LYS A 102 3.27 -12.37 -10.97
CA LYS A 102 3.97 -12.36 -12.25
C LYS A 102 3.57 -13.57 -13.08
N ASN A 103 3.43 -13.39 -14.39
CA ASN A 103 3.03 -14.46 -15.31
C ASN A 103 1.75 -15.17 -14.83
N GLU A 104 0.76 -14.40 -14.39
CA GLU A 104 -0.55 -14.87 -13.89
C GLU A 104 -0.49 -15.68 -12.58
N ASN A 105 0.70 -15.87 -12.00
CA ASN A 105 0.89 -16.67 -10.78
C ASN A 105 1.32 -15.82 -9.58
N PHE A 106 0.82 -16.18 -8.40
CA PHE A 106 1.28 -15.66 -7.11
C PHE A 106 2.47 -16.49 -6.62
N HIS A 107 3.52 -15.81 -6.20
CA HIS A 107 4.74 -16.42 -5.69
C HIS A 107 4.69 -16.44 -4.15
N TYR A 108 3.78 -17.23 -3.58
CA TYR A 108 3.71 -17.41 -2.12
C TYR A 108 5.06 -17.98 -1.63
N LYS A 109 5.87 -17.14 -1.00
CA LYS A 109 7.08 -17.59 -0.31
C LYS A 109 6.65 -18.32 0.96
N ARG A 110 6.74 -19.65 0.95
CA ARG A 110 6.84 -20.46 2.17
C ARG A 110 8.13 -20.11 2.91
#